data_AF-A0A1B0PAU8-F1
#
_entry.id   AF-A0A1B0PAU8-F1
#
_cell.length_a   1.000
_cell.length_b   1.000
_cell.length_c   1.000
_cell.angle_alpha   90.00
_cell.angle_beta   90.00
_cell.angle_gamma   90.00
#
_symmetry.space_group_name_H-M   'P 1'
#
loop_
_entity.id
_entity.type
_entity.pdbx_description
1 polymer ?
#
loop_
_entity_poly.entity_id
_entity_poly.type
_entity_poly.pdbx_seq_one_letter_code
_entity_poly.pdbx_strand_id
1 'polypeptide(L)'
;AMMIVFGIFTLVSVIGLLLLKSTFSTRRMHEAQTLEIVWTVLPALLLVTLALPSLRLLYLLDEQPLSTKNVLKVIGHQWYWSYESPNLGNSSFDSYMMPTSDLQAGEYRLLEVDKRVIIPTSVDSSAITTSADVIHAWALPSLGVKMDSVPGRLNMMNIKPLLPGVFYG
;
A
#
# COMPACT_ATOMS: atom_id res chain seq x y z
N ALA A 1 13.72 -1.04 5.70
CA ALA A 1 13.94 -0.47 4.36
C ALA A 1 14.50 0.97 4.41
N MET A 2 13.79 1.96 4.96
CA MET A 2 14.24 3.37 4.94
C MET A 2 15.61 3.63 5.58
N MET A 3 15.91 3.00 6.71
CA MET A 3 17.24 3.09 7.34
C MET A 3 18.36 2.59 6.41
N ILE A 4 18.13 1.52 5.66
CA ILE A 4 19.12 0.95 4.72
C ILE A 4 19.31 1.89 3.53
N VAL A 5 18.22 2.42 2.96
CA VAL A 5 18.30 3.40 1.85
C VAL A 5 19.06 4.64 2.29
N PHE A 6 18.76 5.19 3.47
CA PHE A 6 19.48 6.33 4.03
C PHE A 6 20.96 6.01 4.29
N GLY A 7 21.25 4.82 4.83
CA GLY A 7 22.63 4.37 5.06
C GLY A 7 23.44 4.25 3.76
N ILE A 8 22.85 3.68 2.70
CA ILE A 8 23.51 3.58 1.38
C ILE A 8 23.72 4.98 0.79
N PHE A 9 22.70 5.83 0.85
CA PHE A 9 22.77 7.18 0.29
C PHE A 9 23.83 8.04 1.00
N THR A 10 23.89 7.96 2.33
CA THR A 10 24.90 8.67 3.13
C THR A 10 26.31 8.13 2.85
N LEU A 11 26.49 6.80 2.79
CA LEU A 11 27.78 6.18 2.45
C LEU A 11 28.30 6.65 1.08
N VAL A 12 27.46 6.55 0.04
CA VAL A 12 27.83 6.96 -1.33
C VAL A 12 28.12 8.45 -1.39
N SER A 13 27.31 9.27 -0.72
CA SER A 13 27.51 10.74 -0.67
C SER A 13 28.81 11.11 0.02
N VAL A 14 29.15 10.48 1.16
CA VAL A 14 30.40 10.73 1.88
C VAL A 14 31.61 10.30 1.06
N ILE A 15 31.59 9.11 0.47
CA ILE A 15 32.67 8.64 -0.42
C ILE A 15 32.84 9.59 -1.61
N GLY A 16 31.75 9.99 -2.25
CA GLY A 16 31.76 10.94 -3.36
C GLY A 16 32.39 12.28 -2.97
N LEU A 17 32.01 12.85 -1.82
CA LEU A 17 32.58 14.10 -1.32
C LEU A 17 34.07 13.98 -0.98
N LEU A 18 34.50 12.85 -0.40
CA LEU A 18 35.92 12.60 -0.10
C LEU A 18 36.75 12.48 -1.39
N LEU A 19 36.23 11.79 -2.41
CA LEU A 19 36.89 11.69 -3.72
C LEU A 19 37.03 13.05 -4.41
N LEU A 20 35.99 13.89 -4.36
CA LEU A 20 36.03 15.25 -4.92
C LEU A 20 37.00 16.18 -4.20
N LYS A 21 37.23 15.98 -2.90
CA LYS A 21 38.19 16.76 -2.10
C LYS A 21 39.63 16.24 -2.18
N SER A 22 39.85 15.05 -2.75
CA SER A 22 41.18 14.46 -2.81
C SER A 22 42.10 15.26 -3.74
N THR A 23 43.29 15.61 -3.24
CA THR A 23 44.36 16.22 -4.04
C THR A 23 45.24 15.18 -4.74
N PHE A 24 45.11 13.91 -4.37
CA PHE A 24 45.86 12.80 -4.97
C PHE A 24 45.20 12.33 -6.25
N SER A 25 46.00 12.01 -7.27
CA SER A 25 45.54 11.49 -8.57
C SER A 25 46.31 10.23 -8.94
N THR A 26 45.60 9.25 -9.50
CA THR A 26 46.18 8.08 -10.17
C THR A 26 45.50 7.89 -11.52
N ARG A 27 46.28 7.53 -12.54
CA ARG A 27 45.80 7.14 -13.88
C ARG A 27 46.01 5.65 -14.16
N ARG A 28 46.58 4.93 -13.20
CA ARG A 28 46.81 3.49 -13.32
C ARG A 28 45.51 2.77 -13.04
N MET A 29 45.17 1.79 -13.87
CA MET A 29 44.11 0.86 -13.51
C MET A 29 44.64 -0.08 -12.42
N HIS A 30 43.89 -0.16 -11.34
CA HIS A 30 44.17 -1.07 -10.25
C HIS A 30 43.17 -2.22 -10.33
N GLU A 31 43.66 -3.45 -10.51
CA GLU A 31 42.87 -4.64 -10.28
C GLU A 31 42.60 -4.75 -8.78
N ALA A 32 41.34 -4.86 -8.39
CA ALA A 32 40.92 -4.83 -7.00
C ALA A 32 39.91 -5.95 -6.70
N GLN A 33 40.27 -7.19 -7.01
CA GLN A 33 39.40 -8.36 -6.84
C GLN A 33 38.80 -8.46 -5.43
N THR A 34 39.57 -8.11 -4.39
CA THR A 34 39.08 -8.10 -3.00
C THR A 34 37.98 -7.05 -2.78
N LEU A 35 38.08 -5.87 -3.38
CA LEU A 35 37.04 -4.83 -3.34
C LEU A 35 35.79 -5.30 -4.08
N GLU A 36 35.96 -5.96 -5.22
CA GLU A 36 34.85 -6.49 -6.01
C GLU A 36 34.05 -7.55 -5.25
N ILE A 37 34.74 -8.45 -4.54
CA ILE A 37 34.09 -9.42 -3.66
C ILE A 37 33.30 -8.71 -2.57
N VAL A 38 33.87 -7.69 -1.91
CA VAL A 38 33.21 -6.96 -0.83
C VAL A 38 31.94 -6.24 -1.33
N TRP A 39 32.03 -5.48 -2.41
CA TRP A 39 30.86 -4.74 -2.94
C TRP A 39 29.82 -5.64 -3.60
N THR A 40 30.10 -6.93 -3.80
CA THR A 40 29.14 -7.90 -4.35
C THR A 40 28.45 -8.65 -3.23
N VAL A 41 29.21 -9.16 -2.26
CA VAL A 41 28.69 -9.93 -1.13
C VAL A 41 27.88 -9.03 -0.18
N LEU A 42 28.33 -7.81 0.08
CA LEU A 42 27.65 -6.92 1.03
C LEU A 42 26.24 -6.54 0.56
N PRO A 43 25.99 -6.09 -0.69
CA PRO A 43 24.64 -5.85 -1.19
C PRO A 43 23.79 -7.12 -1.25
N ALA A 44 24.37 -8.28 -1.59
CA ALA A 44 23.64 -9.54 -1.59
C ALA A 44 23.08 -9.87 -0.19
N LEU A 45 23.90 -9.72 0.86
CA LEU A 45 23.46 -9.91 2.25
C LEU A 45 22.38 -8.90 2.65
N LEU A 46 22.53 -7.62 2.27
CA LEU A 46 21.49 -6.60 2.52
C LEU A 46 20.15 -6.97 1.88
N LEU A 47 20.15 -7.48 0.64
CA LEU A 47 18.93 -7.94 -0.02
C LEU A 47 18.28 -9.11 0.71
N VAL A 48 19.06 -10.10 1.17
CA VAL A 48 18.52 -11.22 1.96
C VAL A 48 17.86 -10.72 3.25
N THR A 49 18.49 -9.77 3.96
CA THR A 49 17.91 -9.21 5.19
C THR A 49 16.63 -8.40 4.97
N LEU A 50 16.44 -7.82 3.77
CA LEU A 50 15.21 -7.14 3.38
C LEU A 50 14.13 -8.15 2.95
N ALA A 51 14.52 -9.19 2.23
CA ALA A 51 13.60 -10.16 1.66
C ALA A 51 12.90 -11.00 2.72
N LEU A 52 13.62 -11.49 3.75
CA LEU A 52 13.05 -12.36 4.78
C LEU A 52 11.84 -11.75 5.53
N PRO A 53 11.93 -10.55 6.13
CA PRO A 53 10.78 -9.93 6.79
C PRO A 53 9.68 -9.53 5.78
N SER A 54 10.04 -9.14 4.56
CA SER A 54 9.08 -8.79 3.51
C SER A 54 8.23 -10.00 3.10
N LEU A 55 8.86 -11.15 2.87
CA LEU A 55 8.16 -12.39 2.53
C LEU A 55 7.28 -12.85 3.69
N ARG A 56 7.77 -12.79 4.93
CA ARG A 56 6.95 -13.11 6.11
C ARG A 56 5.68 -12.26 6.16
N LEU A 57 5.79 -10.94 5.94
CA LEU A 57 4.64 -10.05 5.94
C LEU A 57 3.68 -10.37 4.78
N LEU A 58 4.21 -10.65 3.59
CA LEU A 58 3.40 -11.05 2.43
C LEU A 58 2.53 -12.27 2.75
N TYR A 59 3.11 -13.32 3.33
CA TYR A 59 2.34 -14.52 3.69
C TYR A 59 1.32 -14.25 4.80
N LEU A 60 1.63 -13.41 5.79
CA LEU A 60 0.68 -13.03 6.84
C LEU A 60 -0.50 -12.20 6.30
N LEU A 61 -0.31 -11.44 5.22
CA LEU A 61 -1.38 -10.69 4.56
C LEU A 61 -2.28 -11.58 3.70
N ASP A 62 -1.72 -12.62 3.08
CA ASP A 62 -2.45 -13.57 2.22
C ASP A 62 -3.22 -14.62 3.03
N GLU A 63 -2.83 -14.85 4.30
CA GLU A 63 -3.52 -15.77 5.20
C GLU A 63 -4.99 -15.34 5.39
N GLN A 64 -5.92 -16.19 4.94
CA GLN A 64 -7.35 -15.94 5.11
C GLN A 64 -7.81 -16.28 6.53
N PRO A 65 -8.62 -15.42 7.17
CA PRO A 65 -9.20 -15.74 8.46
C PRO A 65 -10.13 -16.95 8.30
N LEU A 66 -9.96 -17.95 9.18
CA LEU A 66 -10.71 -19.21 9.21
C LEU A 66 -12.24 -19.02 9.25
N SER A 67 -12.72 -17.85 9.71
CA SER A 67 -14.12 -17.47 9.71
C SER A 67 -14.24 -15.97 9.37
N THR A 68 -14.38 -15.67 8.08
CA THR A 68 -14.76 -14.31 7.64
C THR A 68 -16.22 -14.07 8.05
N LYS A 69 -16.45 -13.09 8.92
CA LYS A 69 -17.79 -12.80 9.46
C LYS A 69 -18.55 -11.76 8.65
N ASN A 70 -17.85 -11.00 7.83
CA ASN A 70 -18.42 -9.93 7.02
C ASN A 70 -17.70 -9.86 5.68
N VAL A 71 -18.48 -9.85 4.58
CA VAL A 71 -17.96 -9.72 3.23
C VAL A 71 -18.49 -8.43 2.63
N LEU A 72 -17.61 -7.47 2.36
CA LEU A 72 -17.94 -6.24 1.67
C LEU A 72 -17.63 -6.41 0.18
N LYS A 73 -18.63 -6.31 -0.69
CA LYS A 73 -18.37 -6.17 -2.12
C LYS A 73 -18.24 -4.69 -2.47
N VAL A 74 -17.24 -4.39 -3.27
CA VAL A 74 -16.91 -3.06 -3.76
C VAL A 74 -16.88 -3.12 -5.28
N ILE A 75 -17.69 -2.30 -5.93
CA ILE A 75 -17.82 -2.25 -7.38
C ILE A 75 -17.39 -0.86 -7.84
N GLY A 76 -16.32 -0.80 -8.61
CA GLY A 76 -15.85 0.44 -9.24
C GLY A 76 -16.67 0.78 -10.47
N HIS A 77 -17.00 2.06 -10.60
CA HIS A 77 -17.63 2.66 -11.76
C HIS A 77 -16.86 3.92 -12.17
N GLN A 78 -17.11 4.43 -13.36
CA GLN A 78 -16.60 5.74 -13.79
C GLN A 78 -17.03 6.84 -12.82
N TRP A 79 -16.08 7.23 -11.95
CA TRP A 79 -16.15 8.32 -10.98
C TRP A 79 -17.08 8.12 -9.76
N TYR A 80 -17.38 6.87 -9.39
CA TYR A 80 -18.03 6.56 -8.11
C TYR A 80 -17.83 5.09 -7.73
N TRP A 81 -18.23 4.74 -6.51
CA TRP A 81 -18.18 3.38 -5.99
C TRP A 81 -19.55 2.91 -5.56
N SER A 82 -19.87 1.64 -5.83
CA SER A 82 -21.05 0.98 -5.27
C SER A 82 -20.63 -0.09 -4.28
N TYR A 83 -21.36 -0.19 -3.17
CA TYR A 83 -21.06 -1.12 -2.09
C TYR A 83 -22.24 -2.05 -1.84
N GLU A 84 -21.96 -3.32 -1.56
CA GLU A 84 -22.94 -4.32 -1.12
C GLU A 84 -22.39 -5.05 0.11
N SER A 85 -23.17 -5.13 1.18
CA SER A 85 -22.76 -5.78 2.43
C SER A 85 -23.92 -6.56 3.06
N PRO A 86 -23.65 -7.72 3.68
CA PRO A 86 -24.61 -8.46 4.50
C PRO A 86 -25.24 -7.63 5.62
N ASN A 87 -24.47 -6.71 6.21
CA ASN A 87 -24.95 -5.84 7.28
C ASN A 87 -26.03 -4.86 6.81
N LEU A 88 -26.13 -4.62 5.50
CA LEU A 88 -27.17 -3.79 4.87
C LEU A 88 -28.31 -4.64 4.29
N GLY A 89 -28.43 -5.90 4.71
CA GLY A 89 -29.40 -6.84 4.13
C GLY A 89 -29.11 -7.18 2.67
N ASN A 90 -27.83 -7.10 2.26
CA ASN A 90 -27.38 -7.20 0.87
C ASN A 90 -28.00 -6.15 -0.07
N SER A 91 -28.47 -5.02 0.46
CA SER A 91 -28.80 -3.87 -0.39
C SER A 91 -27.52 -3.22 -0.89
N SER A 92 -27.54 -2.79 -2.15
CA SER A 92 -26.48 -1.99 -2.75
C SER A 92 -26.78 -0.51 -2.62
N PHE A 93 -25.72 0.30 -2.49
CA PHE A 93 -25.83 1.75 -2.58
C PHE A 93 -24.61 2.32 -3.30
N ASP A 94 -24.82 3.46 -3.97
CA ASP A 94 -23.77 4.22 -4.62
C ASP A 94 -23.23 5.30 -3.67
N SER A 95 -21.93 5.54 -3.77
CA SER A 95 -21.14 6.49 -3.00
C SER A 95 -20.42 7.44 -3.97
N TYR A 96 -20.86 8.69 -3.98
CA TYR A 96 -20.33 9.77 -4.82
C TYR A 96 -19.57 10.77 -3.96
N MET A 97 -18.52 11.36 -4.53
CA MET A 97 -17.82 12.48 -3.91
C MET A 97 -18.76 13.68 -3.75
N MET A 98 -18.80 14.27 -2.56
CA MET A 98 -19.61 15.47 -2.33
C MET A 98 -19.05 16.68 -3.10
N PRO A 99 -19.89 17.43 -3.83
CA PRO A 99 -19.47 18.69 -4.45
C PRO A 99 -18.95 19.67 -3.40
N THR A 100 -17.94 20.47 -3.76
CA THR A 100 -17.33 21.43 -2.82
C THR A 100 -18.32 22.49 -2.31
N SER A 101 -19.38 22.79 -3.07
CA SER A 101 -20.47 23.69 -2.65
C SER A 101 -21.31 23.15 -1.51
N ASP A 102 -21.36 21.83 -1.36
CA ASP A 102 -22.29 21.14 -0.46
C ASP A 102 -21.58 20.73 0.85
N LEU A 103 -20.27 20.99 0.94
CA LEU A 103 -19.47 20.68 2.12
C LEU A 103 -19.81 21.59 3.30
N GLN A 104 -19.87 20.99 4.48
CA GLN A 104 -20.03 21.69 5.75
C GLN A 104 -18.69 22.14 6.34
N ALA A 105 -18.74 23.08 7.27
CA ALA A 105 -17.54 23.55 7.97
C ALA A 105 -16.88 22.39 8.73
N GLY A 106 -15.62 22.09 8.39
CA GLY A 106 -14.84 21.01 8.98
C GLY A 106 -14.73 19.75 8.11
N GLU A 107 -15.48 19.67 7.01
CA GLU A 107 -15.40 18.55 6.06
C GLU A 107 -14.23 18.67 5.08
N TYR A 108 -13.74 17.53 4.61
CA TYR A 108 -12.58 17.47 3.72
C TYR A 108 -12.96 17.55 2.25
N ARG A 109 -12.45 18.59 1.57
CA ARG A 109 -12.55 18.75 0.12
C ARG A 109 -11.91 17.54 -0.61
N LEU A 110 -12.64 16.98 -1.58
CA LEU A 110 -12.27 15.81 -2.39
C LEU A 110 -12.20 14.45 -1.68
N LEU A 111 -12.53 14.39 -0.38
CA LEU A 111 -12.50 13.13 0.38
C LEU A 111 -13.88 12.74 0.91
N GLU A 112 -14.76 13.71 1.15
CA GLU A 112 -16.11 13.40 1.58
C GLU A 112 -16.96 12.77 0.48
N VAL A 113 -17.82 11.85 0.92
CA VAL A 113 -18.81 11.16 0.08
C VAL A 113 -20.19 11.31 0.68
N ASP A 114 -21.21 11.24 -0.18
CA ASP A 114 -22.61 11.33 0.21
C ASP A 114 -23.06 10.15 1.11
N LYS A 115 -22.57 8.94 0.83
CA LYS A 115 -22.85 7.72 1.58
C LYS A 115 -21.55 6.99 1.91
N ARG A 116 -21.27 6.89 3.21
CA ARG A 116 -20.09 6.17 3.73
C ARG A 116 -20.39 4.68 3.88
N VAL A 117 -19.42 3.85 3.49
CA VAL A 117 -19.46 2.42 3.79
C VAL A 117 -19.14 2.17 5.27
N ILE A 118 -19.89 1.27 5.91
CA ILE A 118 -19.73 0.94 7.32
C ILE A 118 -19.13 -0.47 7.43
N ILE A 119 -18.01 -0.58 8.15
CA ILE A 119 -17.32 -1.84 8.43
C ILE A 119 -17.22 -2.00 9.95
N PRO A 120 -17.58 -3.17 10.52
CA PRO A 120 -17.49 -3.40 11.96
C PRO A 120 -16.02 -3.40 12.45
N THR A 121 -15.77 -2.70 13.55
CA THR A 121 -14.46 -2.69 14.21
C THR A 121 -14.20 -4.02 14.93
N SER A 122 -12.93 -4.43 14.98
CA SER A 122 -12.45 -5.65 15.65
C SER A 122 -13.06 -6.96 15.11
N VAL A 123 -13.67 -6.92 13.93
CA VAL A 123 -14.23 -8.08 13.23
C VAL A 123 -13.45 -8.33 11.95
N ASP A 124 -13.04 -9.59 11.74
CA ASP A 124 -12.40 -10.02 10.51
C ASP A 124 -13.41 -9.92 9.36
N SER A 125 -13.17 -8.96 8.47
CA SER A 125 -13.96 -8.70 7.27
C SER A 125 -13.10 -8.94 6.03
N SER A 126 -13.72 -9.29 4.91
CA SER A 126 -13.03 -9.37 3.62
C SER A 126 -13.68 -8.38 2.65
N ALA A 127 -12.85 -7.58 1.98
CA ALA A 127 -13.29 -6.76 0.87
C ALA A 127 -13.08 -7.54 -0.43
N ILE A 128 -14.13 -7.69 -1.22
CA ILE A 128 -14.10 -8.24 -2.58
C ILE A 128 -14.31 -7.08 -3.54
N THR A 129 -13.33 -6.81 -4.38
CA THR A 129 -13.34 -5.68 -5.31
C THR A 129 -13.45 -6.16 -6.76
N THR A 130 -14.21 -5.44 -7.56
CA THR A 130 -14.38 -5.65 -9.02
C THR A 130 -14.77 -4.32 -9.66
N SER A 131 -14.80 -4.26 -10.99
CA SER A 131 -15.31 -3.10 -11.73
C SER A 131 -16.43 -3.49 -12.69
N ALA A 132 -17.38 -2.58 -12.88
CA ALA A 132 -18.44 -2.70 -13.87
C ALA A 132 -18.03 -2.17 -15.25
N ASP A 133 -16.94 -1.41 -15.36
CA ASP A 133 -16.54 -0.74 -16.60
C ASP A 133 -15.04 -0.86 -16.94
N VAL A 134 -14.20 0.02 -16.40
CA VAL A 134 -12.75 0.10 -16.63
C VAL A 134 -11.98 -0.22 -15.36
N ILE A 135 -10.65 -0.29 -15.42
CA ILE A 135 -9.85 -0.57 -14.23
C ILE A 135 -9.92 0.62 -13.26
N HIS A 136 -10.22 0.31 -11.99
CA HIS A 136 -10.08 1.23 -10.86
C HIS A 136 -9.17 0.60 -9.80
N ALA A 137 -8.89 1.32 -8.71
CA ALA A 137 -8.21 0.75 -7.55
C ALA A 137 -8.87 1.26 -6.27
N TRP A 138 -9.36 0.33 -5.46
CA TRP A 138 -9.94 0.64 -4.15
C TRP A 138 -8.82 0.66 -3.11
N ALA A 139 -8.60 1.81 -2.47
CA ALA A 139 -7.50 2.00 -1.53
C ALA A 139 -8.01 2.63 -0.23
N LEU A 140 -7.45 2.18 0.90
CA LEU A 140 -7.62 2.78 2.22
C LEU A 140 -6.26 2.76 2.91
N PRO A 141 -5.42 3.81 2.72
CA PRO A 141 -4.03 3.82 3.17
C PRO A 141 -3.85 3.58 4.67
N SER A 142 -4.74 4.12 5.51
CA SER A 142 -4.71 3.94 6.97
C SER A 142 -4.95 2.50 7.42
N LEU A 143 -5.60 1.69 6.58
CA LEU A 143 -5.80 0.25 6.81
C LEU A 143 -4.74 -0.60 6.07
N GLY A 144 -3.83 0.02 5.32
CA GLY A 144 -2.84 -0.69 4.52
C GLY A 144 -3.45 -1.47 3.33
N VAL A 145 -4.63 -1.05 2.86
CA VAL A 145 -5.37 -1.74 1.80
C VAL A 145 -5.22 -1.00 0.49
N LYS A 146 -4.88 -1.73 -0.57
CA LYS A 146 -5.00 -1.28 -1.96
C LYS A 146 -5.23 -2.48 -2.85
N MET A 147 -6.31 -2.47 -3.61
CA MET A 147 -6.66 -3.54 -4.55
C MET A 147 -7.17 -2.97 -5.86
N ASP A 148 -6.67 -3.52 -6.97
CA ASP A 148 -7.20 -3.20 -8.29
C ASP A 148 -8.58 -3.83 -8.46
N SER A 149 -9.52 -3.02 -8.92
CA SER A 149 -10.88 -3.40 -9.30
C SER A 149 -10.90 -3.58 -10.81
N VAL A 150 -10.82 -4.84 -11.27
CA VAL A 150 -10.67 -5.19 -12.69
C VAL A 150 -11.97 -5.81 -13.20
N PRO A 151 -12.51 -5.34 -14.35
CA PRO A 151 -13.72 -5.93 -14.93
C PRO A 151 -13.58 -7.43 -15.17
N GLY A 152 -14.56 -8.22 -14.73
CA GLY A 152 -14.56 -9.67 -14.86
C GLY A 152 -13.64 -10.43 -13.89
N ARG A 153 -13.05 -9.75 -12.89
CA ARG A 153 -12.20 -10.38 -11.86
C ARG A 153 -12.63 -9.95 -10.46
N LEU A 154 -12.73 -10.92 -9.56
CA LEU A 154 -12.94 -10.68 -8.13
C LEU A 154 -11.59 -10.75 -7.41
N ASN A 155 -11.14 -9.61 -6.87
CA ASN A 155 -9.96 -9.53 -6.02
C ASN A 155 -10.37 -9.41 -4.56
N MET A 156 -9.76 -10.18 -3.66
CA MET A 156 -10.10 -10.20 -2.23
C MET A 156 -8.92 -9.83 -1.34
N MET A 157 -9.16 -9.03 -0.29
CA MET A 157 -8.21 -8.75 0.79
C MET A 157 -8.93 -8.69 2.14
N ASN A 158 -8.25 -9.13 3.18
CA ASN A 158 -8.78 -9.10 4.54
C ASN A 158 -8.54 -7.73 5.18
N ILE A 159 -9.54 -7.27 5.91
CA ILE A 159 -9.52 -5.98 6.63
C ILE A 159 -10.03 -6.19 8.05
N LYS A 160 -9.32 -5.58 9.02
CA LYS A 160 -9.70 -5.62 10.43
C LYS A 160 -9.39 -4.27 11.09
N PRO A 161 -10.31 -3.28 11.00
CA PRO A 161 -10.14 -2.02 11.69
C PRO A 161 -10.12 -2.25 13.20
N LEU A 162 -9.03 -1.90 13.88
CA LEU A 162 -8.90 -2.08 15.35
C LEU A 162 -9.46 -0.90 16.14
N LEU A 163 -9.67 0.24 15.49
CA LEU A 163 -10.15 1.47 16.11
C LEU A 163 -11.41 1.96 15.37
N PRO A 164 -12.40 2.49 16.10
CA PRO A 164 -13.52 3.19 15.48
C PRO A 164 -13.04 4.52 14.88
N GLY A 165 -13.63 4.91 13.76
CA GLY A 165 -13.30 6.16 13.10
C GLY A 165 -13.77 6.20 11.65
N VAL A 166 -13.43 7.31 10.98
CA VAL A 166 -13.62 7.49 9.54
C VAL A 166 -12.26 7.38 8.88
N PHE A 167 -12.15 6.49 7.91
CA PHE A 167 -10.94 6.25 7.14
C PHE A 167 -11.20 6.63 5.68
N TYR A 168 -10.32 7.44 5.10
CA TYR A 168 -10.44 7.93 3.73
C TYR A 168 -9.39 7.26 2.83
N GLY A 169 -9.68 7.17 1.53
CA GLY A 169 -8.77 6.67 0.51
C GLY A 169 -9.37 6.71 -0.89
#